data_AF-A0A0Q9SLJ0-F1
#
_entry.id   AF-A0A0Q9SLJ0-F1
#
_cell.length_a   1.000
_cell.length_b   1.000
_cell.length_c   1.000
_cell.angle_alpha   90.00
_cell.angle_beta   90.00
_cell.angle_gamma   90.00
#
_symmetry.space_group_name_H-M   'P 1'
#
loop_
_entity.id
_entity.type
_entity.pdbx_description
1 polymer ?
#
loop_
_entity_poly.entity_id
_entity_poly.type
_entity_poly.pdbx_seq_one_letter_code
_entity_poly.pdbx_strand_id
1 'polypeptide(L)'
;MALAHESRLNGIRILRRGYNFTDGSDGVGHLDAGLFFIGFMRDAHQQFVPMQRSLAAKDGLNEYIEHTGSAIFACPPGLGPDEHWGQTLFS
;
A
#
# COMPACT_ATOMS: atom_id res chain seq x y z
N MET A 1 8.30 -10.74 -9.79
CA MET A 1 8.53 -9.27 -9.87
C MET A 1 8.29 -8.64 -11.25
N ALA A 2 8.03 -9.39 -12.33
CA ALA A 2 7.83 -8.80 -13.67
C ALA A 2 6.48 -8.07 -13.86
N LEU A 3 5.44 -8.43 -13.09
CA LEU A 3 4.09 -7.87 -13.22
C LEU A 3 3.91 -6.50 -12.55
N ALA A 4 4.81 -6.12 -11.63
CA ALA A 4 4.72 -4.86 -10.88
C ALA A 4 5.50 -3.70 -11.53
N HIS A 5 6.12 -3.92 -12.69
CA HIS A 5 6.92 -2.91 -13.39
C HIS A 5 6.02 -1.99 -14.23
N GLU A 6 6.36 -0.69 -14.30
CA GLU A 6 5.54 0.34 -14.98
C GLU A 6 5.19 -0.02 -16.43
N SER A 7 6.10 -0.70 -17.14
CA SER A 7 5.91 -1.14 -18.53
C SER A 7 4.84 -2.21 -18.70
N ARG A 8 4.42 -2.88 -17.62
CA ARG A 8 3.34 -3.88 -17.60
C ARG A 8 2.06 -3.35 -16.93
N LEU A 9 2.12 -2.15 -16.35
CA LEU A 9 1.02 -1.49 -15.63
C LEU A 9 0.60 -0.18 -16.32
N ASN A 10 0.72 -0.08 -17.65
CA ASN A 10 0.34 1.11 -18.43
C ASN A 10 0.98 2.41 -17.92
N GLY A 11 2.22 2.36 -17.43
CA GLY A 11 2.94 3.52 -16.90
C GLY A 11 2.56 3.91 -15.47
N ILE A 12 1.74 3.12 -14.77
CA ILE A 12 1.44 3.36 -13.36
C ILE A 12 2.72 3.26 -12.53
N ARG A 13 2.96 4.30 -11.73
CA ARG A 13 4.04 4.36 -10.74
C ARG A 13 3.48 4.67 -9.37
N ILE A 14 3.96 3.97 -8.36
CA ILE A 14 3.68 4.25 -6.95
C ILE A 14 4.99 4.29 -6.16
N LEU A 15 5.05 5.12 -5.12
CA LEU A 15 6.18 5.14 -4.21
C LEU A 15 5.91 4.15 -3.07
N ARG A 16 6.63 3.01 -3.07
CA ARG A 16 6.47 1.97 -2.05
C ARG A 16 7.41 2.23 -0.88
N ARG A 17 6.88 2.18 0.35
CA ARG A 17 7.61 2.33 1.61
C ARG A 17 7.10 1.33 2.65
N GLY A 18 7.23 0.05 2.33
CA GLY A 18 6.81 -1.03 3.24
C GLY A 18 7.78 -1.24 4.40
N TYR A 19 7.26 -1.78 5.50
CA TYR A 19 8.03 -2.18 6.68
C TYR A 19 7.73 -3.64 7.00
N ASN A 20 8.76 -4.43 7.35
CA ASN A 20 8.54 -5.80 7.81
C ASN A 20 8.05 -5.75 9.27
N PHE A 21 7.10 -6.61 9.62
CA PHE A 21 6.70 -6.83 11.00
C PHE A 21 6.85 -8.29 11.37
N THR A 22 7.11 -8.53 12.65
CA THR A 22 7.14 -9.85 13.27
C THR A 22 6.50 -9.71 14.63
N ASP A 23 5.30 -10.25 14.79
CA ASP A 23 4.56 -10.22 16.06
C ASP A 23 4.49 -11.63 16.65
N GLY A 24 5.66 -12.17 17.00
CA GLY A 24 5.77 -13.47 17.66
C GLY A 24 5.27 -14.66 16.82
N SER A 25 4.71 -15.66 17.51
CA SER A 25 4.03 -16.78 16.88
C SER A 25 2.53 -16.70 17.19
N ASP A 26 1.69 -17.04 16.23
CA ASP A 26 0.32 -17.42 16.56
C ASP A 26 0.37 -18.60 17.56
N GLY A 27 -0.67 -18.79 18.36
CA GLY A 27 -0.73 -19.87 19.37
C GLY A 27 -0.66 -21.30 18.79
N VAL A 28 -0.37 -21.46 17.50
CA VAL A 28 -0.37 -22.70 16.72
C VAL A 28 1.00 -22.97 16.07
N GLY A 29 1.95 -22.02 16.12
CA GLY A 29 3.33 -22.22 15.70
C GLY A 29 3.68 -21.65 14.31
N HIS A 30 2.82 -20.83 13.71
CA HIS A 30 3.19 -20.02 12.57
C HIS A 30 3.77 -18.68 13.04
N LEU A 31 4.81 -18.20 12.37
CA LEU A 31 5.33 -16.85 12.56
C LEU A 31 4.29 -15.84 12.07
N ASP A 32 3.83 -14.95 12.94
CA ASP A 32 3.04 -13.79 12.52
C ASP A 32 3.99 -12.72 11.97
N ALA A 33 4.54 -13.04 10.80
CA ALA A 33 5.52 -12.24 10.11
C ALA A 33 4.99 -11.87 8.73
N GLY A 34 5.08 -10.59 8.40
CA GLY A 34 4.52 -10.08 7.15
C GLY A 34 5.12 -8.74 6.74
N LEU A 35 4.49 -8.16 5.72
CA LEU A 35 4.84 -6.86 5.18
C LEU A 35 3.72 -5.87 5.47
N PHE A 36 4.01 -4.87 6.29
CA PHE A 36 3.17 -3.68 6.38
C PHE A 36 3.43 -2.81 5.15
N PHE A 37 2.63 -3.03 4.11
CA PHE A 37 2.78 -2.34 2.83
C PHE A 37 2.22 -0.92 2.91
N ILE A 38 3.05 0.06 2.58
CA ILE A 38 2.63 1.47 2.41
C ILE A 38 3.00 1.92 1.00
N GLY A 39 2.04 2.52 0.31
CA GLY A 39 2.24 3.10 -1.02
C GLY A 39 1.71 4.52 -1.08
N PHE A 40 2.52 5.46 -1.58
CA PHE A 40 2.09 6.81 -1.88
C PHE A 40 1.80 6.94 -3.37
N MET A 41 0.65 7.53 -3.68
CA MET A 41 0.11 7.69 -5.02
C MET A 41 -0.73 8.96 -5.09
N ARG A 42 -0.89 9.53 -6.29
CA ARG A 42 -1.70 10.73 -6.49
C ARG A 42 -3.18 10.41 -6.56
N ASP A 43 -3.53 9.31 -7.21
CA ASP A 43 -4.89 8.83 -7.35
C ASP A 43 -4.92 7.30 -7.17
N ALA A 44 -5.50 6.85 -6.06
CA ALA A 44 -5.59 5.42 -5.75
C ALA A 44 -6.49 4.65 -6.72
N HIS A 45 -7.54 5.28 -7.25
CA HIS A 45 -8.46 4.66 -8.21
C HIS A 45 -7.78 4.41 -9.55
N GLN A 46 -6.90 5.32 -9.98
CA GLN A 46 -6.19 5.19 -11.25
C GLN A 46 -4.89 4.41 -11.15
N GLN A 47 -4.29 4.33 -9.96
CA GLN A 47 -2.96 3.72 -9.80
C GLN A 47 -3.01 2.39 -9.04
N PHE A 48 -3.52 2.39 -7.80
CA PHE A 48 -3.45 1.21 -6.95
C PHE A 48 -4.54 0.19 -7.24
N VAL A 49 -5.79 0.61 -7.44
CA VAL A 49 -6.91 -0.29 -7.77
C VAL A 49 -6.63 -1.15 -9.01
N PRO A 50 -6.25 -0.59 -10.18
CA PRO A 50 -5.96 -1.41 -11.36
C PRO A 50 -4.71 -2.28 -11.18
N MET A 51 -3.68 -1.79 -10.48
CA MET A 51 -2.50 -2.59 -10.17
C MET A 51 -2.85 -3.79 -9.28
N GLN A 52 -3.58 -3.58 -8.19
CA GLN A 52 -4.01 -4.65 -7.28
C GLN A 52 -4.91 -5.65 -7.99
N ARG A 53 -5.83 -5.21 -8.85
CA ARG A 53 -6.66 -6.11 -9.67
C ARG A 53 -5.82 -6.95 -10.64
N SER A 54 -4.80 -6.36 -11.26
CA SER A 54 -3.88 -7.09 -12.14
C SER A 54 -3.05 -8.12 -11.40
N LEU A 55 -2.59 -7.80 -10.18
CA LEU A 55 -1.86 -8.73 -9.31
C LEU A 55 -2.77 -9.83 -8.77
N ALA A 56 -3.99 -9.49 -8.30
CA ALA A 56 -4.98 -10.46 -7.84
C ALA A 56 -5.33 -11.51 -8.90
N ALA A 57 -5.41 -11.10 -10.17
CA ALA A 57 -5.78 -12.00 -11.27
C ALA A 57 -4.62 -12.84 -11.83
N LYS A 58 -3.35 -12.47 -11.58
CA LYS A 58 -2.19 -13.04 -12.31
C LYS A 58 -0.96 -13.35 -11.46
N ASP A 59 -0.97 -13.05 -10.16
CA ASP A 59 0.20 -13.27 -9.30
C ASP A 59 0.11 -14.60 -8.54
N GLY A 60 1.10 -15.47 -8.75
CA GLY A 60 1.26 -16.75 -8.04
C GLY A 60 1.69 -16.58 -6.57
N LEU A 61 1.96 -15.35 -6.13
CA LEU A 61 2.25 -15.02 -4.74
C LEU A 61 0.99 -15.00 -3.85
N ASN A 62 -0.22 -14.92 -4.45
CA ASN A 62 -1.48 -14.90 -3.70
C ASN A 62 -1.76 -16.20 -2.93
N GLU A 63 -1.13 -17.32 -3.30
CA GLU A 63 -1.25 -18.58 -2.55
C GLU A 63 -0.52 -18.53 -1.20
N TYR A 64 0.40 -17.56 -1.01
CA TYR A 64 1.29 -17.49 0.15
C TYR A 64 1.13 -16.22 0.99
N ILE A 65 0.17 -15.34 0.66
CA ILE A 65 -0.04 -14.07 1.37
C ILE A 65 -1.53 -13.87 1.59
N GLU A 66 -1.91 -13.65 2.84
CA GLU A 66 -3.25 -13.21 3.21
C GLU A 66 -3.27 -11.70 3.46
N HIS A 67 -4.17 -10.98 2.78
CA HIS A 67 -4.43 -9.57 3.06
C HIS A 67 -5.40 -9.44 4.23
N THR A 68 -4.86 -9.36 5.45
CA THR A 68 -5.65 -9.32 6.70
C THR A 68 -6.20 -7.92 7.04
N GLY A 69 -5.75 -6.87 6.36
CA GLY A 69 -6.23 -5.50 6.56
C GLY A 69 -5.89 -4.55 5.42
N SER A 70 -6.75 -3.56 5.18
CA SER A 70 -6.53 -2.49 4.19
C SER A 70 -7.12 -1.17 4.67
N ALA A 71 -6.45 -0.07 4.37
CA ALA A 71 -6.92 1.28 4.64
C ALA A 71 -6.40 2.25 3.56
N ILE A 72 -7.18 3.30 3.29
CA ILE A 72 -6.82 4.40 2.39
C ILE A 72 -6.94 5.70 3.17
N PHE A 73 -5.90 6.53 3.08
CA PHE A 73 -5.82 7.81 3.77
C PHE A 73 -5.49 8.93 2.77
N ALA A 74 -6.12 10.10 2.94
CA ALA A 74 -5.71 11.32 2.25
C ALA A 74 -4.57 11.98 3.05
N CYS A 75 -3.42 12.17 2.41
CA CYS A 75 -2.28 12.87 3.00
C CYS A 75 -2.28 14.33 2.54
N PRO A 76 -2.64 15.31 3.39
CA PRO A 76 -2.64 16.72 3.02
C PRO A 76 -1.21 17.25 2.78
N PRO A 77 -1.06 18.43 2.16
CA PRO A 77 0.25 19.06 2.01
C PRO A 77 0.92 19.32 3.37
N GLY A 78 2.25 19.50 3.34
CA GLY A 78 3.02 19.87 4.53
C GLY A 78 2.66 21.27 5.03
N LEU A 79 2.88 21.50 6.33
CA LEU A 79 2.54 22.74 7.01
C LEU A 79 3.54 23.86 6.72
N GLY A 80 3.03 25.08 6.55
CA GLY A 80 3.78 26.32 6.72
C GLY A 80 4.04 26.68 8.20
N PRO A 81 4.84 27.73 8.47
CA PRO A 81 5.26 28.10 9.83
C PRO A 81 4.15 28.32 10.84
N ASP A 82 2.99 28.83 10.39
CA ASP A 82 1.84 29.18 11.23
C ASP A 82 0.58 28.37 10.86
N GLU A 83 0.74 27.28 10.09
CA GLU A 83 -0.37 26.43 9.66
C GLU A 83 -0.56 25.22 10.58
N HIS A 84 -1.80 24.71 10.66
CA HIS A 84 -2.11 23.48 11.38
C HIS A 84 -2.64 22.36 10.47
N TRP A 85 -2.52 21.12 10.91
CA TRP A 85 -3.02 19.96 10.15
C TRP A 85 -4.52 20.10 9.87
N GLY A 86 -4.89 19.77 8.63
CA GLY A 86 -6.29 19.82 8.18
C GLY A 86 -6.85 21.23 8.00
N GLN A 87 -6.05 22.30 8.18
CA GLN A 87 -6.53 23.67 8.01
C GLN A 87 -7.23 23.87 6.66
N THR A 88 -6.62 23.42 5.56
CA THR A 88 -7.19 23.52 4.20
C THR A 88 -8.43 22.67 3.96
N LEU A 89 -8.78 21.76 4.88
CA LEU A 89 -9.94 20.88 4.77
C LEU A 89 -11.10 21.34 5.67
N PHE A 90 -10.82 21.95 6.82
CA PHE A 90 -11.81 22.25 7.86
C PHE A 90 -12.10 23.74 8.06
N SER A 91 -11.37 24.65 7.40
CA SER A 91 -11.60 26.10 7.46
C SER A 91 -12.61 26.60 6.41
#